data_AF-A0AAJ0N2Y4-F1
#
_entry.id   AF-A0AAJ0N2Y4-F1
#
_cell.length_a   1.000
_cell.length_b   1.000
_cell.length_c   1.000
_cell.angle_alpha   90.00
_cell.angle_beta   90.00
_cell.angle_gamma   90.00
#
_symmetry.space_group_name_H-M   'P 1'
#
loop_
_entity.id
_entity.type
_entity.pdbx_description
1 polymer ?
#
loop_
_entity_poly.entity_id
_entity_poly.type
_entity_poly.pdbx_seq_one_letter_code
_entity_poly.pdbx_strand_id
1 'polypeptide(L)'
;MPNYRTLFQDHHSIEQQTLKNSELLDELQRAGKFDIHAPQNRLFLPANPAFAQTIGITPHSGGPLGAYQYGLLDRLEDIYASRDGQAMLEGDPAAMDRVVQRVEQLRDTVKVGLINGDLNTNTPIGLTPAQTSQRVQDFFRDIPTYQQTHAQQIEALKGFTGVDHGWGAVAHSESRIVTTLNQIHVSNTAIIRGGDIELQRHGLSLAIANAHHDGRVVFSEQGILKVEQTLGEEAAHNLRVPRGQRGAASMEVLLGNASASTLVRSGGLLATGADAVVTARRSAQLLEQGNATAAQSEVQ
;
A
#
# COMPACT_ATOMS: atom_id res chain seq x y z
N MET A 1 -4.45 -28.90 1.69
CA MET A 1 -4.22 -27.53 2.21
C MET A 1 -4.70 -26.56 1.16
N PRO A 2 -5.23 -25.37 1.51
CA PRO A 2 -5.56 -24.39 0.49
C PRO A 2 -4.29 -23.99 -0.27
N ASN A 3 -4.30 -24.15 -1.59
CA ASN A 3 -3.19 -23.81 -2.48
C ASN A 3 -3.20 -22.29 -2.75
N TYR A 4 -2.70 -21.50 -1.80
CA TYR A 4 -2.44 -20.08 -2.04
C TYR A 4 -1.33 -19.96 -3.08
N ARG A 5 -1.62 -19.28 -4.19
CA ARG A 5 -0.67 -19.12 -5.32
C ARG A 5 0.42 -18.10 -5.03
N THR A 6 0.23 -17.25 -4.02
CA THR A 6 1.15 -16.17 -3.64
C THR A 6 1.24 -16.06 -2.11
N LEU A 7 2.32 -15.47 -1.59
CA LEU A 7 2.47 -15.18 -0.15
C LEU A 7 1.56 -14.03 0.28
N PHE A 8 1.49 -12.99 -0.55
CA PHE A 8 0.64 -11.82 -0.34
C PHE A 8 -0.32 -11.62 -1.51
N GLN A 9 -1.44 -10.96 -1.23
CA GLN A 9 -2.43 -10.51 -2.22
C GLN A 9 -2.59 -8.99 -2.10
N ASP A 10 -2.73 -8.35 -3.25
CA ASP A 10 -3.12 -6.94 -3.34
C ASP A 10 -4.54 -6.78 -2.80
N HIS A 11 -4.74 -5.80 -1.94
CA HIS A 11 -6.01 -5.49 -1.31
C HIS A 11 -6.27 -3.99 -1.41
N HIS A 12 -7.54 -3.64 -1.68
CA HIS A 12 -8.00 -2.26 -1.70
C HIS A 12 -8.62 -1.88 -0.35
N SER A 13 -8.09 -0.85 0.32
CA SER A 13 -8.65 -0.35 1.59
C SER A 13 -10.10 0.10 1.44
N ILE A 14 -10.44 0.79 0.36
CA ILE A 14 -11.80 0.95 -0.13
C ILE A 14 -11.97 -0.05 -1.26
N GLU A 15 -12.76 -1.10 -1.04
CA GLU A 15 -12.86 -2.22 -1.98
C GLU A 15 -13.50 -1.83 -3.31
N GLN A 16 -13.11 -2.50 -4.40
CA GLN A 16 -13.73 -2.30 -5.72
C GLN A 16 -15.25 -2.59 -5.71
N GLN A 17 -15.69 -3.52 -4.87
CA GLN A 17 -17.12 -3.79 -4.69
C GLN A 17 -17.86 -2.66 -3.96
N THR A 18 -17.17 -1.91 -3.09
CA THR A 18 -17.72 -0.72 -2.42
C THR A 18 -17.95 0.40 -3.42
N LEU A 19 -16.99 0.64 -4.33
CA LEU A 19 -17.16 1.61 -5.42
C LEU A 19 -18.45 1.36 -6.23
N LYS A 20 -18.70 0.10 -6.61
CA LYS A 20 -19.91 -0.27 -7.38
C LYS A 20 -21.22 0.01 -6.66
N ASN A 21 -21.16 0.15 -5.33
CA ASN A 21 -22.32 0.29 -4.45
C ASN A 21 -22.34 1.65 -3.74
N SER A 22 -21.47 2.60 -4.11
CA SER A 22 -21.37 3.92 -3.50
C SER A 22 -21.51 5.00 -4.57
N GLU A 23 -22.62 5.73 -4.54
CA GLU A 23 -22.88 6.86 -5.44
C GLU A 23 -21.80 7.94 -5.27
N LEU A 24 -21.46 8.26 -4.03
CA LEU A 24 -20.36 9.18 -3.72
C LEU A 24 -19.05 8.81 -4.43
N LEU A 25 -18.58 7.57 -4.32
CA LEU A 25 -17.31 7.18 -4.92
C LEU A 25 -17.37 7.17 -6.46
N ASP A 26 -18.50 6.79 -7.04
CA ASP A 26 -18.73 6.83 -8.49
C ASP A 26 -18.68 8.28 -9.01
N GLU A 27 -19.29 9.22 -8.31
CA GLU A 27 -19.23 10.66 -8.63
C GLU A 27 -17.81 11.21 -8.53
N LEU A 28 -17.10 10.94 -7.42
CA LEU A 28 -15.72 11.38 -7.25
C LEU A 28 -14.80 10.79 -8.34
N GLN A 29 -15.03 9.55 -8.74
CA GLN A 29 -14.26 8.92 -9.82
C GLN A 29 -14.55 9.57 -11.19
N ARG A 30 -15.82 9.87 -11.50
CA ARG A 30 -16.17 10.60 -12.74
C ARG A 30 -15.59 12.01 -12.76
N ALA A 31 -15.48 12.66 -11.61
CA ALA A 31 -14.84 13.96 -11.46
C ALA A 31 -13.30 13.91 -11.50
N GLY A 32 -12.70 12.70 -11.60
CA GLY A 32 -11.24 12.52 -11.57
C GLY A 32 -10.61 12.82 -10.21
N LYS A 33 -11.42 12.82 -9.14
CA LYS A 33 -11.02 13.13 -7.75
C LYS A 33 -10.79 11.88 -6.90
N PHE A 34 -11.14 10.70 -7.41
CA PHE A 34 -10.88 9.42 -6.75
C PHE A 34 -10.43 8.38 -7.78
N ASP A 35 -9.34 7.69 -7.50
CA ASP A 35 -8.89 6.52 -8.25
C ASP A 35 -8.86 5.31 -7.31
N ILE A 36 -9.74 4.35 -7.58
CA ILE A 36 -9.84 3.11 -6.82
C ILE A 36 -8.53 2.31 -6.84
N HIS A 37 -7.74 2.44 -7.90
CA HIS A 37 -6.47 1.75 -8.08
C HIS A 37 -5.27 2.57 -7.61
N ALA A 38 -5.47 3.77 -7.07
CA ALA A 38 -4.40 4.61 -6.56
C ALA A 38 -3.57 3.88 -5.49
N PRO A 39 -2.24 4.06 -5.45
CA PRO A 39 -1.39 3.39 -4.47
C PRO A 39 -1.82 3.61 -3.02
N GLN A 40 -2.31 4.80 -2.71
CA GLN A 40 -2.84 5.19 -1.41
C GLN A 40 -3.99 4.28 -0.98
N ASN A 41 -4.74 3.70 -1.92
CA ASN A 41 -5.84 2.78 -1.65
C ASN A 41 -5.43 1.30 -1.63
N ARG A 42 -4.18 0.93 -1.92
CA ARG A 42 -3.77 -0.48 -1.98
C ARG A 42 -2.73 -0.87 -0.94
N LEU A 43 -2.75 -2.12 -0.49
CA LEU A 43 -1.74 -2.72 0.37
C LEU A 43 -1.67 -4.24 0.16
N PHE A 44 -0.52 -4.84 0.45
CA PHE A 44 -0.33 -6.28 0.38
C PHE A 44 -0.65 -6.94 1.72
N LEU A 45 -1.58 -7.91 1.69
CA LEU A 45 -2.01 -8.68 2.84
C LEU A 45 -1.69 -10.18 2.65
N PRO A 46 -1.40 -10.95 3.71
CA PRO A 46 -0.98 -12.34 3.58
C PRO A 46 -2.12 -13.21 3.08
N ALA A 47 -1.86 -14.02 2.05
CA ALA A 47 -2.88 -14.92 1.51
C ALA A 47 -3.26 -16.02 2.51
N ASN A 48 -2.28 -16.47 3.31
CA ASN A 48 -2.44 -17.59 4.25
C ASN A 48 -2.77 -17.08 5.66
N PRO A 49 -3.89 -17.53 6.28
CA PRO A 49 -4.25 -17.21 7.67
C PRO A 49 -3.19 -17.53 8.73
N ALA A 50 -2.43 -18.61 8.58
CA ALA A 50 -1.37 -18.96 9.53
C ALA A 50 -0.19 -17.98 9.45
N PHE A 51 0.18 -17.59 8.24
CA PHE A 51 1.22 -16.59 8.04
C PHE A 51 0.75 -15.21 8.53
N ALA A 52 -0.50 -14.83 8.23
CA ALA A 52 -1.13 -13.61 8.74
C ALA A 52 -1.11 -13.53 10.26
N GLN A 53 -1.45 -14.64 10.94
CA GLN A 53 -1.37 -14.75 12.40
C GLN A 53 0.07 -14.55 12.91
N THR A 54 1.06 -15.09 12.20
CA THR A 54 2.47 -15.01 12.61
C THR A 54 3.01 -13.57 12.55
N ILE A 55 2.58 -12.78 11.56
CA ILE A 55 2.96 -11.36 11.46
C ILE A 55 1.93 -10.41 12.09
N GLY A 56 0.86 -10.94 12.69
CA GLY A 56 -0.10 -10.16 13.48
C GLY A 56 -0.95 -9.18 12.66
N ILE A 57 -1.37 -9.56 11.45
CA ILE A 57 -2.32 -8.79 10.63
C ILE A 57 -3.43 -9.67 10.06
N THR A 58 -4.44 -9.06 9.46
CA THR A 58 -5.53 -9.80 8.83
C THR A 58 -5.05 -10.60 7.61
N PRO A 59 -5.53 -11.83 7.40
CA PRO A 59 -5.33 -12.51 6.13
C PRO A 59 -6.17 -11.86 5.03
N HIS A 60 -5.76 -12.06 3.79
CA HIS A 60 -6.59 -11.86 2.61
C HIS A 60 -6.66 -13.17 1.82
N SER A 61 -7.46 -14.12 2.32
CA SER A 61 -7.55 -15.49 1.79
C SER A 61 -8.67 -15.68 0.75
N GLY A 62 -9.48 -14.65 0.50
CA GLY A 62 -10.62 -14.65 -0.41
C GLY A 62 -11.36 -13.30 -0.36
N GLY A 63 -12.62 -13.28 -0.78
CA GLY A 63 -13.47 -12.09 -0.65
C GLY A 63 -13.59 -11.65 0.83
N PRO A 64 -13.52 -10.34 1.14
CA PRO A 64 -13.62 -9.87 2.51
C PRO A 64 -14.99 -10.12 3.15
N LEU A 65 -15.05 -10.07 4.48
CA LEU A 65 -16.28 -10.22 5.26
C LEU A 65 -17.26 -9.11 4.87
N GLY A 66 -18.55 -9.45 4.74
CA GLY A 66 -19.58 -8.45 4.43
C GLY A 66 -19.62 -7.28 5.42
N ALA A 67 -19.29 -7.52 6.70
CA ALA A 67 -19.17 -6.47 7.71
C ALA A 67 -18.14 -5.38 7.37
N TYR A 68 -17.07 -5.75 6.65
CA TYR A 68 -16.08 -4.79 6.18
C TYR A 68 -16.66 -3.88 5.11
N GLN A 69 -17.32 -4.47 4.11
CA GLN A 69 -17.97 -3.73 3.04
C GLN A 69 -19.09 -2.83 3.58
N TYR A 70 -19.96 -3.35 4.45
CA TYR A 70 -21.05 -2.59 5.04
C TYR A 70 -20.54 -1.42 5.88
N GLY A 71 -19.52 -1.64 6.72
CA GLY A 71 -18.93 -0.56 7.51
C GLY A 71 -18.33 0.56 6.65
N LEU A 72 -17.70 0.24 5.52
CA LEU A 72 -17.26 1.25 4.55
C LEU A 72 -18.42 1.99 3.91
N LEU A 73 -19.44 1.27 3.44
CA LEU A 73 -20.61 1.87 2.79
C LEU A 73 -21.34 2.82 3.72
N ASP A 74 -21.58 2.42 4.97
CA ASP A 74 -22.24 3.25 5.99
C ASP A 74 -21.47 4.57 6.20
N ARG A 75 -20.13 4.51 6.23
CA ARG A 75 -19.30 5.71 6.40
C ARG A 75 -19.25 6.62 5.18
N LEU A 76 -19.32 6.04 3.98
CA LEU A 76 -19.41 6.80 2.75
C LEU A 76 -20.79 7.45 2.62
N GLU A 77 -21.85 6.75 3.03
CA GLU A 77 -23.20 7.30 3.10
C GLU A 77 -23.30 8.46 4.10
N ASP A 78 -22.66 8.34 5.28
CA ASP A 78 -22.56 9.44 6.25
C ASP A 78 -21.87 10.68 5.65
N ILE A 79 -20.87 10.50 4.78
CA ILE A 79 -20.20 11.60 4.08
C ILE A 79 -21.12 12.19 3.02
N TYR A 80 -21.79 11.34 2.23
CA TYR A 80 -22.70 11.72 1.16
C TYR A 80 -23.92 12.49 1.67
N ALA A 81 -24.54 12.03 2.76
CA ALA A 81 -25.69 12.66 3.40
C ALA A 81 -25.34 13.94 4.19
N SER A 82 -24.05 14.25 4.36
CA SER A 82 -23.63 15.45 5.08
C SER A 82 -23.88 16.73 4.29
N ARG A 83 -23.85 17.89 4.96
CA ARG A 83 -23.99 19.21 4.32
C ARG A 83 -23.03 19.39 3.14
N ASP A 84 -21.77 18.97 3.30
CA ASP A 84 -20.78 19.08 2.22
C ASP A 84 -21.07 18.09 1.08
N GLY A 85 -21.58 16.89 1.38
CA GLY A 85 -22.01 15.94 0.36
C GLY A 85 -23.18 16.47 -0.47
N GLN A 86 -24.19 17.07 0.17
CA GLN A 86 -25.32 17.68 -0.53
C GLN A 86 -24.91 18.92 -1.34
N ALA A 87 -24.05 19.79 -0.79
CA ALA A 87 -23.55 20.95 -1.52
C ALA A 87 -22.68 20.56 -2.73
N MET A 88 -21.91 19.47 -2.61
CA MET A 88 -21.16 18.89 -3.73
C MET A 88 -22.10 18.48 -4.88
N LEU A 89 -23.22 17.82 -4.56
CA LEU A 89 -24.25 17.44 -5.54
C LEU A 89 -24.90 18.65 -6.24
N GLU A 90 -25.05 19.75 -5.51
CA GLU A 90 -25.51 21.04 -6.04
C GLU A 90 -24.44 21.75 -6.90
N GLY A 91 -23.25 21.17 -7.03
CA GLY A 91 -22.16 21.67 -7.86
C GLY A 91 -21.19 22.62 -7.15
N ASP A 92 -21.16 22.66 -5.81
CA ASP A 92 -20.18 23.45 -5.05
C ASP A 92 -18.79 22.77 -5.11
N PRO A 93 -17.80 23.37 -5.82
CA PRO A 93 -16.47 22.79 -5.93
C PRO A 93 -15.69 22.80 -4.60
N ALA A 94 -15.95 23.76 -3.71
CA ALA A 94 -15.30 23.78 -2.40
C ALA A 94 -15.86 22.69 -1.48
N ALA A 95 -17.14 22.37 -1.61
CA ALA A 95 -17.75 21.23 -0.92
C ALA A 95 -17.20 19.90 -1.43
N MET A 96 -17.06 19.75 -2.75
CA MET A 96 -16.39 18.62 -3.39
C MET A 96 -15.00 18.38 -2.80
N ASP A 97 -14.16 19.42 -2.69
CA ASP A 97 -12.81 19.27 -2.14
C ASP A 97 -12.82 18.83 -0.67
N ARG A 98 -13.77 19.31 0.15
CA ARG A 98 -13.94 18.85 1.54
C ARG A 98 -14.42 17.40 1.63
N VAL A 99 -15.30 16.99 0.73
CA VAL A 99 -15.77 15.60 0.63
C VAL A 99 -14.62 14.65 0.26
N VAL A 100 -13.81 15.02 -0.73
CA VAL A 100 -12.62 14.27 -1.12
C VAL A 100 -11.70 14.06 0.08
N GLN A 101 -11.38 15.13 0.82
CA GLN A 101 -10.55 15.04 2.02
C GLN A 101 -11.12 14.06 3.07
N ARG A 102 -12.45 14.01 3.24
CA ARG A 102 -13.09 13.07 4.18
C ARG A 102 -13.02 11.61 3.69
N VAL A 103 -13.14 11.38 2.39
CA VAL A 103 -12.97 10.05 1.79
C VAL A 103 -11.52 9.58 1.90
N GLU A 104 -10.55 10.46 1.66
CA GLU A 104 -9.13 10.17 1.85
C GLU A 104 -8.79 9.87 3.30
N GLN A 105 -9.31 10.67 4.25
CA GLN A 105 -9.15 10.43 5.67
C GLN A 105 -9.73 9.06 6.07
N LEU A 106 -10.90 8.68 5.54
CA LEU A 106 -11.50 7.35 5.76
C LEU A 106 -10.59 6.23 5.20
N ARG A 107 -10.15 6.34 3.94
CA ARG A 107 -9.20 5.40 3.31
C ARG A 107 -7.95 5.20 4.16
N ASP A 108 -7.35 6.30 4.61
CA ASP A 108 -6.09 6.28 5.36
C ASP A 108 -6.30 5.71 6.77
N THR A 109 -7.43 6.01 7.41
CA THR A 109 -7.82 5.39 8.69
C THR A 109 -7.95 3.87 8.57
N VAL A 110 -8.65 3.41 7.54
CA VAL A 110 -8.84 1.98 7.25
C VAL A 110 -7.49 1.31 6.97
N LYS A 111 -6.64 1.94 6.15
CA LYS A 111 -5.29 1.45 5.88
C LYS A 111 -4.45 1.32 7.15
N VAL A 112 -4.45 2.32 8.03
CA VAL A 112 -3.76 2.23 9.33
C VAL A 112 -4.33 1.10 10.20
N GLY A 113 -5.66 0.93 10.24
CA GLY A 113 -6.29 -0.19 10.94
C GLY A 113 -5.82 -1.56 10.43
N LEU A 114 -5.68 -1.72 9.11
CA LEU A 114 -5.15 -2.95 8.50
C LEU A 114 -3.65 -3.14 8.78
N ILE A 115 -2.86 -2.06 8.71
CA ILE A 115 -1.43 -2.08 9.05
C ILE A 115 -1.26 -2.46 10.52
N ASN A 116 -2.02 -1.91 11.44
CA ASN A 116 -1.87 -2.19 12.87
C ASN A 116 -2.38 -3.60 13.24
N GLY A 117 -3.21 -4.21 12.39
CA GLY A 117 -3.86 -5.49 12.69
C GLY A 117 -5.14 -5.34 13.51
N ASP A 118 -5.64 -4.10 13.64
CA ASP A 118 -6.86 -3.75 14.38
C ASP A 118 -8.13 -3.96 13.56
N LEU A 119 -7.99 -4.03 12.23
CA LEU A 119 -9.09 -4.27 11.31
C LEU A 119 -8.89 -5.57 10.53
N ASN A 120 -9.96 -6.37 10.42
CA ASN A 120 -9.96 -7.63 9.69
C ASN A 120 -10.75 -7.53 8.39
N THR A 121 -10.13 -7.97 7.29
CA THR A 121 -10.80 -8.21 6.01
C THR A 121 -11.37 -9.63 5.96
N ASN A 122 -10.67 -10.62 6.52
CA ASN A 122 -11.08 -12.03 6.57
C ASN A 122 -10.92 -12.60 7.98
N THR A 123 -11.57 -13.72 8.26
CA THR A 123 -11.51 -14.40 9.56
C THR A 123 -10.09 -14.93 9.83
N PRO A 124 -9.39 -14.46 10.88
CA PRO A 124 -8.08 -14.99 11.27
C PRO A 124 -8.23 -16.36 11.97
N ILE A 125 -7.10 -17.06 12.14
CA ILE A 125 -7.07 -18.32 12.90
C ILE A 125 -7.52 -18.07 14.34
N GLY A 126 -8.38 -18.96 14.85
CA GLY A 126 -8.85 -18.93 16.23
C GLY A 126 -10.09 -18.07 16.46
N LEU A 127 -10.61 -17.37 15.45
CA LEU A 127 -11.88 -16.65 15.53
C LEU A 127 -12.93 -17.25 14.60
N THR A 128 -14.19 -17.05 14.96
CA THR A 128 -15.34 -17.31 14.07
C THR A 128 -15.61 -16.10 13.18
N PRO A 129 -16.32 -16.29 12.04
CA PRO A 129 -16.78 -15.17 11.23
C PRO A 129 -17.64 -14.18 12.01
N ALA A 130 -18.52 -14.64 12.92
CA ALA A 130 -19.36 -13.76 13.72
C ALA A 130 -18.55 -12.86 14.66
N GLN A 131 -17.58 -13.43 15.39
CA GLN A 131 -16.68 -12.67 16.27
C GLN A 131 -15.84 -11.67 15.48
N THR A 132 -15.36 -12.05 14.31
CA THR A 132 -14.55 -11.17 13.46
C THR A 132 -15.40 -10.03 12.90
N SER A 133 -16.60 -10.32 12.41
CA SER A 133 -17.55 -9.31 11.96
C SER A 133 -17.90 -8.31 13.06
N GLN A 134 -18.06 -8.76 14.32
CA GLN A 134 -18.28 -7.85 15.44
C GLN A 134 -17.10 -6.90 15.64
N ARG A 135 -15.86 -7.40 15.62
CA ARG A 135 -14.65 -6.54 15.72
C ARG A 135 -14.58 -5.51 14.61
N VAL A 136 -14.90 -5.92 13.38
CA VAL A 136 -14.94 -5.02 12.22
C VAL A 136 -15.99 -3.93 12.41
N GLN A 137 -17.20 -4.28 12.85
CA GLN A 137 -18.26 -3.31 13.15
C GLN A 137 -17.85 -2.34 14.27
N ASP A 138 -17.21 -2.85 15.32
CA ASP A 138 -16.70 -2.02 16.43
C ASP A 138 -15.66 -1.02 15.94
N PHE A 139 -14.71 -1.45 15.09
CA PHE A 139 -13.74 -0.56 14.44
C PHE A 139 -14.43 0.55 13.65
N PHE A 140 -15.38 0.21 12.77
CA PHE A 140 -16.06 1.21 11.95
C PHE A 140 -16.89 2.17 12.79
N ARG A 141 -17.53 1.70 13.86
CA ARG A 141 -18.30 2.54 14.81
C ARG A 141 -17.42 3.55 15.54
N ASP A 142 -16.16 3.19 15.83
CA ASP A 142 -15.22 4.00 16.63
C ASP A 142 -14.18 4.78 15.79
N ILE A 143 -14.39 4.93 14.48
CA ILE A 143 -13.48 5.66 13.57
C ILE A 143 -13.04 7.03 14.11
N PRO A 144 -13.91 7.90 14.68
CA PRO A 144 -13.46 9.19 15.17
C PRO A 144 -12.40 9.08 16.28
N THR A 145 -12.57 8.15 17.22
CA THR A 145 -11.61 7.89 18.29
C THR A 145 -10.33 7.27 17.74
N TYR A 146 -10.46 6.33 16.80
CA TYR A 146 -9.32 5.70 16.15
C TYR A 146 -8.47 6.72 15.38
N GLN A 147 -9.11 7.64 14.66
CA GLN A 147 -8.45 8.74 13.97
C GLN A 147 -7.67 9.65 14.91
N GLN A 148 -8.25 10.02 16.05
CA GLN A 148 -7.58 10.85 17.04
C GLN A 148 -6.37 10.10 17.65
N THR A 149 -6.56 8.83 18.00
CA THR A 149 -5.52 8.00 18.63
C THR A 149 -4.34 7.75 17.69
N HIS A 150 -4.61 7.58 16.40
CA HIS A 150 -3.60 7.24 15.38
C HIS A 150 -3.31 8.38 14.40
N ALA A 151 -3.60 9.63 14.77
CA ALA A 151 -3.49 10.80 13.89
C ALA A 151 -2.10 10.92 13.24
N GLN A 152 -1.03 10.66 14.01
CA GLN A 152 0.35 10.70 13.50
C GLN A 152 0.63 9.61 12.47
N GLN A 153 0.10 8.40 12.66
CA GLN A 153 0.28 7.31 11.70
C GLN A 153 -0.50 7.56 10.41
N ILE A 154 -1.71 8.10 10.54
CA ILE A 154 -2.54 8.49 9.39
C ILE A 154 -1.84 9.59 8.60
N GLU A 155 -1.33 10.63 9.28
CA GLU A 155 -0.59 11.72 8.61
C GLU A 155 0.69 11.21 7.93
N ALA A 156 1.40 10.28 8.56
CA ALA A 156 2.62 9.69 8.00
C ALA A 156 2.39 8.98 6.65
N LEU A 157 1.17 8.52 6.36
CA LEU A 157 0.85 7.91 5.07
C LEU A 157 1.01 8.89 3.90
N LYS A 158 0.93 10.20 4.11
CA LYS A 158 1.14 11.20 3.03
C LYS A 158 2.59 11.24 2.54
N GLY A 159 3.54 10.81 3.38
CA GLY A 159 4.95 10.69 3.01
C GLY A 159 5.29 9.36 2.34
N PHE A 160 4.33 8.45 2.20
CA PHE A 160 4.59 7.14 1.60
C PHE A 160 4.73 7.28 0.09
N THR A 161 5.76 6.66 -0.47
CA THR A 161 5.76 6.36 -1.90
C THR A 161 4.72 5.27 -2.19
N GLY A 162 4.45 4.97 -3.47
CA GLY A 162 3.57 3.86 -3.78
C GLY A 162 4.03 2.57 -3.08
N VAL A 163 5.34 2.30 -3.05
CA VAL A 163 5.83 1.01 -2.57
C VAL A 163 5.69 0.90 -1.06
N ASP A 164 5.82 2.03 -0.38
CA ASP A 164 5.52 2.15 1.04
C ASP A 164 4.04 1.89 1.30
N HIS A 165 3.13 2.37 0.46
CA HIS A 165 1.71 2.05 0.58
C HIS A 165 1.43 0.56 0.41
N GLY A 166 2.07 -0.08 -0.57
CA GLY A 166 1.93 -1.51 -0.82
C GLY A 166 2.44 -2.37 0.32
N TRP A 167 3.69 -2.14 0.72
CA TRP A 167 4.36 -2.95 1.72
C TRP A 167 4.16 -2.46 3.14
N GLY A 168 3.37 -1.40 3.37
CA GLY A 168 3.22 -0.75 4.66
C GLY A 168 2.82 -1.68 5.80
N ALA A 169 2.04 -2.73 5.53
CA ALA A 169 1.68 -3.73 6.54
C ALA A 169 2.87 -4.61 6.97
N VAL A 170 3.77 -4.93 6.04
CA VAL A 170 4.99 -5.70 6.27
C VAL A 170 6.10 -4.82 6.84
N ALA A 171 6.37 -3.68 6.21
CA ALA A 171 7.39 -2.70 6.58
C ALA A 171 6.98 -1.80 7.76
N HIS A 172 6.19 -2.34 8.69
CA HIS A 172 5.69 -1.66 9.87
C HIS A 172 6.57 -1.89 11.11
N SER A 173 7.25 -3.03 11.20
CA SER A 173 8.16 -3.34 12.31
C SER A 173 9.23 -4.34 11.88
N GLU A 174 10.38 -4.32 12.56
CA GLU A 174 11.48 -5.27 12.28
C GLU A 174 11.00 -6.72 12.39
N SER A 175 10.18 -7.04 13.40
CA SER A 175 9.64 -8.39 13.60
C SER A 175 8.82 -8.89 12.41
N ARG A 176 7.94 -8.04 11.84
CA ARG A 176 7.15 -8.40 10.66
C ARG A 176 8.02 -8.56 9.42
N ILE A 177 9.02 -7.70 9.26
CA ILE A 177 9.97 -7.78 8.16
C ILE A 177 10.75 -9.09 8.24
N VAL A 178 11.42 -9.37 9.37
CA VAL A 178 12.21 -10.58 9.58
C VAL A 178 11.37 -11.85 9.39
N THR A 179 10.16 -11.88 9.94
CA THR A 179 9.24 -13.01 9.78
C THR A 179 8.85 -13.21 8.31
N THR A 180 8.58 -12.12 7.60
CA THR A 180 8.28 -12.16 6.15
C THR A 180 9.48 -12.65 5.34
N LEU A 181 10.70 -12.17 5.65
CA LEU A 181 11.92 -12.60 4.96
C LEU A 181 12.25 -14.07 5.22
N ASN A 182 11.98 -14.58 6.43
CA ASN A 182 12.08 -16.00 6.71
C ASN A 182 11.10 -16.81 5.85
N GLN A 183 9.85 -16.35 5.73
CA GLN A 183 8.85 -17.00 4.89
C GLN A 183 9.25 -17.00 3.41
N ILE A 184 9.79 -15.89 2.90
CA ILE A 184 10.30 -15.77 1.51
C ILE A 184 11.51 -16.67 1.28
N HIS A 185 12.38 -16.83 2.27
CA HIS A 185 13.58 -17.65 2.15
C HIS A 185 13.26 -19.15 2.03
N VAL A 186 12.22 -19.63 2.73
CA VAL A 186 11.87 -21.06 2.76
C VAL A 186 10.76 -21.46 1.79
N SER A 187 10.12 -20.50 1.13
CA SER A 187 8.95 -20.74 0.27
C SER A 187 9.28 -20.56 -1.21
N ASN A 188 8.85 -21.53 -2.03
CA ASN A 188 8.85 -21.43 -3.49
C ASN A 188 7.59 -20.73 -4.05
N THR A 189 6.71 -20.24 -3.16
CA THR A 189 5.51 -19.51 -3.54
C THR A 189 5.89 -18.12 -4.01
N ALA A 190 5.30 -17.64 -5.11
CA ALA A 190 5.50 -16.28 -5.57
C ALA A 190 5.16 -15.27 -4.47
N ILE A 191 5.89 -14.16 -4.36
CA ILE A 191 5.69 -13.20 -3.28
C ILE A 191 4.32 -12.52 -3.46
N ILE A 192 4.09 -11.95 -4.64
CA ILE A 192 2.78 -11.40 -5.09
C ILE A 192 2.42 -11.94 -6.48
N ARG A 193 1.20 -11.66 -6.95
CA ARG A 193 0.70 -12.19 -8.23
C ARG A 193 1.33 -11.47 -9.41
N GLY A 194 2.01 -12.22 -10.27
CA GLY A 194 2.52 -11.72 -11.55
C GLY A 194 3.77 -10.84 -11.40
N GLY A 195 4.44 -10.59 -12.52
CA GLY A 195 5.70 -9.84 -12.54
C GLY A 195 6.94 -10.69 -12.27
N ASP A 196 8.08 -10.03 -12.37
CA ASP A 196 9.40 -10.61 -12.14
C ASP A 196 9.71 -10.68 -10.64
N ILE A 197 10.25 -11.82 -10.17
CA ILE A 197 10.50 -12.05 -8.74
C ILE A 197 11.57 -11.11 -8.18
N GLU A 198 12.56 -10.72 -8.99
CA GLU A 198 13.60 -9.78 -8.57
C GLU A 198 13.03 -8.37 -8.46
N LEU A 199 12.11 -7.97 -9.34
CA LEU A 199 11.36 -6.71 -9.18
C LEU A 199 10.52 -6.69 -7.89
N GLN A 200 9.89 -7.82 -7.53
CA GLN A 200 9.12 -7.92 -6.28
C GLN A 200 10.04 -7.81 -5.05
N ARG A 201 11.18 -8.52 -5.05
CA ARG A 201 12.20 -8.45 -4.00
C ARG A 201 12.77 -7.04 -3.87
N HIS A 202 13.04 -6.38 -4.99
CA HIS A 202 13.51 -5.00 -5.00
C HIS A 202 12.46 -4.04 -4.42
N GLY A 203 11.18 -4.17 -4.80
CA GLY A 203 10.11 -3.36 -4.23
C GLY A 203 10.01 -3.49 -2.71
N LEU A 204 10.05 -4.73 -2.20
CA LEU A 204 10.10 -4.98 -0.76
C LEU A 204 11.36 -4.37 -0.11
N SER A 205 12.54 -4.55 -0.72
CA SER A 205 13.79 -3.95 -0.24
C SER A 205 13.70 -2.42 -0.14
N LEU A 206 13.11 -1.76 -1.13
CA LEU A 206 12.95 -0.31 -1.13
C LEU A 206 12.01 0.16 -0.03
N ALA A 207 10.86 -0.50 0.16
CA ALA A 207 9.96 -0.17 1.26
C ALA A 207 10.62 -0.37 2.64
N ILE A 208 11.41 -1.43 2.82
CA ILE A 208 12.17 -1.67 4.06
C ILE A 208 13.18 -0.54 4.30
N ALA A 209 13.94 -0.16 3.26
CA ALA A 209 14.91 0.91 3.34
C ALA A 209 14.26 2.29 3.50
N ASN A 210 13.05 2.51 2.98
CA ASN A 210 12.31 3.73 3.23
C ASN A 210 11.86 3.78 4.68
N ALA A 211 11.21 2.73 5.18
CA ALA A 211 10.75 2.61 6.55
C ALA A 211 11.88 2.81 7.57
N HIS A 212 13.06 2.25 7.31
CA HIS A 212 14.22 2.45 8.16
C HIS A 212 14.64 3.92 8.23
N HIS A 213 14.78 4.57 7.08
CA HIS A 213 15.32 5.92 7.00
C HIS A 213 14.32 7.02 7.33
N ASP A 214 13.02 6.74 7.26
CA ASP A 214 11.97 7.60 7.81
C ASP A 214 11.87 7.48 9.34
N GLY A 215 12.66 6.60 9.97
CA GLY A 215 12.57 6.30 11.39
C GLY A 215 11.33 5.51 11.79
N ARG A 216 10.58 4.96 10.82
CA ARG A 216 9.40 4.11 11.07
C ARG A 216 9.79 2.75 11.64
N VAL A 217 10.96 2.23 11.25
CA VAL A 217 11.51 0.97 11.75
C VAL A 217 12.97 1.18 12.11
N VAL A 218 13.38 0.76 13.30
CA VAL A 218 14.80 0.70 13.68
C VAL A 218 15.26 -0.74 13.55
N PHE A 219 16.36 -0.97 12.83
CA PHE A 219 16.90 -2.30 12.62
C PHE A 219 18.00 -2.64 13.60
N SER A 220 17.98 -3.88 14.08
CA SER A 220 19.13 -4.54 14.70
C SER A 220 20.10 -5.06 13.64
N GLU A 221 21.35 -5.30 14.02
CA GLU A 221 22.33 -5.96 13.16
C GLU A 221 21.84 -7.32 12.65
N GLN A 222 21.12 -8.08 13.48
CA GLN A 222 20.54 -9.37 13.10
C GLN A 222 19.44 -9.21 12.04
N GLY A 223 18.63 -8.16 12.15
CA GLY A 223 17.64 -7.84 11.13
C GLY A 223 18.28 -7.45 9.80
N ILE A 224 19.34 -6.65 9.82
CA ILE A 224 20.10 -6.30 8.59
C ILE A 224 20.72 -7.54 7.96
N LEU A 225 21.30 -8.45 8.75
CA LEU A 225 21.81 -9.73 8.23
C LEU A 225 20.70 -10.57 7.59
N LYS A 226 19.48 -10.55 8.15
CA LYS A 226 18.34 -11.24 7.54
C LYS A 226 17.94 -10.61 6.19
N VAL A 227 17.97 -9.28 6.10
CA VAL A 227 17.75 -8.56 4.83
C VAL A 227 18.80 -8.99 3.81
N GLU A 228 20.07 -9.06 4.20
CA GLU A 228 21.17 -9.49 3.34
C GLU A 228 20.98 -10.91 2.80
N GLN A 229 20.67 -11.85 3.70
CA GLN A 229 20.47 -13.27 3.37
C GLN A 229 19.31 -13.51 2.39
N THR A 230 18.26 -12.70 2.46
CA THR A 230 17.04 -12.93 1.67
C THR A 230 16.95 -12.00 0.45
N LEU A 231 17.41 -10.76 0.54
CA LEU A 231 17.26 -9.74 -0.51
C LEU A 231 18.59 -9.29 -1.13
N GLY A 232 19.73 -9.78 -0.62
CA GLY A 232 21.07 -9.52 -1.16
C GLY A 232 21.84 -8.41 -0.45
N GLU A 233 23.14 -8.32 -0.75
CA GLU A 233 24.08 -7.37 -0.15
C GLU A 233 23.68 -5.91 -0.35
N GLU A 234 23.17 -5.56 -1.54
CA GLU A 234 22.72 -4.20 -1.85
C GLU A 234 21.56 -3.75 -0.94
N ALA A 235 20.59 -4.65 -0.70
CA ALA A 235 19.46 -4.37 0.17
C ALA A 235 19.92 -4.04 1.60
N ALA A 236 20.89 -4.81 2.12
CA ALA A 236 21.46 -4.58 3.43
C ALA A 236 22.37 -3.33 3.47
N HIS A 237 23.14 -3.08 2.42
CA HIS A 237 23.95 -1.87 2.28
C HIS A 237 23.09 -0.60 2.38
N ASN A 238 21.93 -0.58 1.71
CA ASN A 238 20.98 0.54 1.74
C ASN A 238 20.39 0.84 3.14
N LEU A 239 20.48 -0.09 4.09
CA LEU A 239 20.14 0.14 5.50
C LEU A 239 21.28 0.77 6.30
N ARG A 240 22.53 0.45 5.93
CA ARG A 240 23.75 0.91 6.62
C ARG A 240 24.20 2.31 6.18
N VAL A 241 23.87 2.73 4.96
CA VAL A 241 24.30 4.04 4.42
C VAL A 241 23.15 5.04 4.33
N PRO A 242 23.42 6.36 4.53
CA PRO A 242 22.40 7.40 4.35
C PRO A 242 21.75 7.39 2.97
N ARG A 243 20.48 7.84 2.87
CA ARG A 243 19.70 7.88 1.62
C ARG A 243 20.47 8.43 0.40
N GLY A 244 21.22 9.52 0.57
CA GLY A 244 21.96 10.17 -0.52
C GLY A 244 23.21 9.43 -1.02
N GLN A 245 23.56 8.29 -0.42
CA GLN A 245 24.74 7.49 -0.77
C GLN A 245 24.37 6.09 -1.31
N ARG A 246 23.10 5.85 -1.61
CA ARG A 246 22.61 4.59 -2.18
C ARG A 246 22.96 4.53 -3.67
N GLY A 247 23.43 3.39 -4.15
CA GLY A 247 23.69 3.17 -5.58
C GLY A 247 22.39 3.10 -6.39
N ALA A 248 22.23 3.94 -7.42
CA ALA A 248 21.04 3.94 -8.30
C ALA A 248 21.13 2.92 -9.45
N ALA A 249 22.30 2.30 -9.66
CA ALA A 249 22.63 1.55 -10.87
C ALA A 249 21.81 0.26 -11.07
N SER A 250 21.45 -0.45 -10.00
CA SER A 250 20.77 -1.75 -10.11
C SER A 250 19.33 -1.64 -10.63
N MET A 251 18.67 -0.49 -10.39
CA MET A 251 17.30 -0.25 -10.86
C MET A 251 17.22 0.04 -12.36
N GLU A 252 18.18 0.77 -12.90
CA GLU A 252 18.26 1.02 -14.35
C GLU A 252 18.46 -0.29 -15.13
N VAL A 253 19.25 -1.23 -14.57
CA VAL A 253 19.47 -2.56 -15.15
C VAL A 253 18.20 -3.41 -15.12
N LEU A 254 17.50 -3.44 -13.98
CA LEU A 254 16.24 -4.19 -13.83
C LEU A 254 15.12 -3.65 -14.73
N LEU A 255 15.00 -2.32 -14.83
CA LEU A 255 14.01 -1.65 -15.68
C LEU A 255 14.37 -1.71 -17.16
N GLY A 256 15.65 -1.75 -17.51
CA GLY A 256 16.13 -1.96 -18.89
C GLY A 256 15.76 -3.33 -19.46
N ASN A 257 15.61 -4.34 -18.60
CA ASN A 257 15.25 -5.71 -18.98
C ASN A 257 13.74 -6.00 -18.95
N ALA A 258 12.91 -5.10 -18.38
CA ALA A 258 11.47 -5.29 -18.23
C ALA A 258 10.66 -4.50 -19.27
N SER A 259 9.69 -5.15 -19.94
CA SER A 259 8.79 -4.46 -20.88
C SER A 259 7.74 -3.61 -20.14
N ALA A 260 7.36 -2.44 -20.67
CA ALA A 260 6.31 -1.58 -20.12
C ALA A 260 4.98 -2.33 -19.85
N SER A 261 4.65 -3.33 -20.66
CA SER A 261 3.45 -4.16 -20.50
C SER A 261 3.55 -5.20 -19.37
N THR A 262 4.77 -5.61 -19.00
CA THR A 262 5.04 -6.49 -17.84
C THR A 262 4.93 -5.70 -16.54
N LEU A 263 5.33 -4.43 -16.56
CA LEU A 263 5.25 -3.53 -15.42
C LEU A 263 3.78 -3.27 -15.02
N VAL A 264 2.88 -2.99 -15.98
CA VAL A 264 1.46 -2.69 -15.75
C VAL A 264 0.63 -3.89 -15.24
N ARG A 265 0.87 -5.13 -15.71
CA ARG A 265 0.07 -6.32 -15.33
C ARG A 265 0.51 -6.99 -14.02
N SER A 266 1.61 -6.55 -13.43
CA SER A 266 2.26 -7.24 -12.30
C SER A 266 1.62 -7.00 -10.92
N GLY A 267 0.62 -6.13 -10.78
CA GLY A 267 0.12 -5.71 -9.44
C GLY A 267 1.21 -5.10 -8.52
N GLY A 268 2.46 -5.05 -8.98
CA GLY A 268 3.66 -4.60 -8.26
C GLY A 268 4.03 -3.15 -8.57
N LEU A 269 3.33 -2.49 -9.51
CA LEU A 269 3.38 -1.03 -9.65
C LEU A 269 2.46 -0.38 -8.62
N LEU A 270 2.86 -0.52 -7.37
CA LEU A 270 2.65 0.54 -6.42
C LEU A 270 3.87 1.48 -6.51
N ALA A 271 4.14 2.05 -7.68
CA ALA A 271 5.24 2.99 -7.94
C ALA A 271 6.59 2.70 -7.23
N THR A 272 7.41 1.80 -7.79
CA THR A 272 8.87 1.86 -7.59
C THR A 272 9.55 2.20 -8.90
N GLY A 273 10.28 3.32 -8.92
CA GLY A 273 11.36 3.61 -9.86
C GLY A 273 11.03 3.77 -11.35
N ALA A 274 9.92 3.23 -11.86
CA ALA A 274 9.54 3.39 -13.26
C ALA A 274 9.21 4.83 -13.58
N ASP A 275 8.49 5.57 -12.73
CA ASP A 275 8.27 7.01 -12.95
C ASP A 275 9.58 7.79 -12.83
N ALA A 276 10.44 7.51 -11.84
CA ALA A 276 11.73 8.18 -11.72
C ALA A 276 12.69 7.87 -12.89
N VAL A 277 12.68 6.65 -13.43
CA VAL A 277 13.51 6.23 -14.58
C VAL A 277 12.87 6.64 -15.91
N VAL A 278 11.54 6.65 -16.03
CA VAL A 278 10.84 7.20 -17.20
C VAL A 278 11.01 8.72 -17.23
N THR A 279 10.85 9.40 -16.10
CA THR A 279 11.19 10.81 -15.90
C THR A 279 12.66 11.07 -16.20
N ALA A 280 13.60 10.28 -15.66
CA ALA A 280 15.03 10.47 -15.91
C ALA A 280 15.40 10.23 -17.37
N ARG A 281 14.82 9.19 -18.00
CA ARG A 281 15.03 8.85 -19.42
C ARG A 281 14.40 9.88 -20.34
N ARG A 282 13.21 10.38 -20.01
CA ARG A 282 12.52 11.45 -20.74
C ARG A 282 13.22 12.78 -20.56
N SER A 283 13.72 13.08 -19.36
CA SER A 283 14.58 14.23 -19.08
C SER A 283 15.89 14.16 -19.88
N ALA A 284 16.55 12.99 -19.90
CA ALA A 284 17.76 12.78 -20.68
C ALA A 284 17.51 12.91 -22.19
N GLN A 285 16.42 12.36 -22.71
CA GLN A 285 16.02 12.53 -24.12
C GLN A 285 15.69 13.98 -24.45
N LEU A 286 15.02 14.71 -23.56
CA LEU A 286 14.73 16.13 -23.74
C LEU A 286 16.00 16.99 -23.69
N LEU A 287 16.99 16.63 -22.86
CA LEU A 287 18.32 17.25 -22.83
C LEU A 287 19.12 16.97 -24.12
N GLU A 288 19.10 15.73 -24.62
CA GLU A 288 19.71 15.36 -25.90
C GLU A 288 19.09 16.10 -27.09
N GLN A 289 17.80 16.46 -26.99
CA GLN A 289 17.07 17.27 -27.97
C GLN A 289 17.24 18.80 -27.75
N GLY A 290 18.06 19.22 -26.78
CA GLY A 290 18.31 20.63 -26.47
C GLY A 290 17.18 21.34 -25.72
N ASN A 291 16.20 20.61 -25.21
CA ASN A 291 15.02 21.13 -24.51
C ASN A 291 15.16 21.03 -22.99
N ALA A 292 16.11 21.79 -22.43
CA ALA A 292 16.45 21.76 -21.02
C ALA A 292 15.29 22.19 -20.10
N THR A 293 14.41 23.08 -20.55
CA THR A 293 13.26 23.54 -19.75
C THR A 293 12.20 22.44 -19.59
N ALA A 294 11.93 21.67 -20.64
CA ALA A 294 11.02 20.52 -20.55
C ALA A 294 11.63 19.37 -19.75
N ALA A 295 12.95 19.17 -19.85
CA ALA A 295 13.65 18.20 -19.01
C ALA A 295 13.52 18.56 -17.52
N GLN A 296 13.61 19.85 -17.18
CA GLN A 296 13.51 20.31 -15.80
C GLN A 296 12.10 20.15 -15.21
N SER A 297 11.05 20.22 -16.03
CA SER A 297 9.66 20.01 -15.60
C SER A 297 9.28 18.56 -15.38
N GLU A 298 10.03 17.59 -15.92
CA GLU A 298 9.75 16.17 -15.66
C GLU A 298 10.25 15.73 -14.28
N VAL A 299 11.21 16.46 -13.69
CA VAL A 299 11.92 16.12 -12.43
C VAL A 299 11.42 16.92 -11.21
N GLN A 300 10.49 17.87 -11.40
CA GLN A 300 9.84 18.65 -10.33
C GLN A 300 8.49 18.05 -9.96
#